data_AF-A0A2N1ANW4-F1
#
_entry.id   AF-A0A2N1ANW4-F1
#
_cell.length_a   1.000
_cell.length_b   1.000
_cell.length_c   1.000
_cell.angle_alpha   90.00
_cell.angle_beta   90.00
_cell.angle_gamma   90.00
#
_symmetry.space_group_name_H-M   'P 1'
#
loop_
_entity.id
_entity.type
_entity.pdbx_description
1 polymer ?
#
loop_
_entity_poly.entity_id
_entity_poly.type
_entity_poly.pdbx_seq_one_letter_code
_entity_poly.pdbx_strand_id
1 'polypeptide(L)'
;MPNSLRNGLSKSAMQALVINACIDRLEDFRKYTDELDSKFHSDKQALINSYDLPRENFGRDEYEYQEIMEFLSDDVSQIENVFVGTFRRSTVVSLYSFLEKQMVMLCKRLKKKDNLPISLADLQKSGVEGSRIYLSKIAGLDFQSNGMNGYWVD
;
A
#
# COMPACT_ATOMS: atom_id res chain seq x y z
N MET A 1 -24.37 -8.52 45.47
CA MET A 1 -23.29 -7.82 44.74
C MET A 1 -23.80 -7.49 43.34
N PRO A 2 -23.87 -6.22 42.93
CA PRO A 2 -24.54 -5.87 41.68
C PRO A 2 -23.64 -6.05 40.45
N ASN A 3 -24.26 -6.68 39.45
CA ASN A 3 -23.83 -6.90 38.07
C ASN A 3 -23.63 -5.57 37.31
N SER A 4 -22.43 -4.98 37.31
CA SER A 4 -22.16 -3.73 36.56
C SER A 4 -20.95 -3.78 35.61
N LEU A 5 -20.52 -4.97 35.18
CA LEU A 5 -19.41 -5.14 34.20
C LEU A 5 -19.88 -5.56 32.80
N ARG A 6 -20.92 -4.90 32.28
CA ARG A 6 -21.33 -5.05 30.86
C ARG A 6 -21.70 -3.71 30.21
N ASN A 7 -20.86 -2.69 30.40
CA ASN A 7 -20.90 -1.52 29.52
C ASN A 7 -20.11 -1.83 28.25
N GLY A 8 -20.82 -2.33 27.22
CA GLY A 8 -20.25 -2.45 25.88
C GLY A 8 -19.84 -1.08 25.32
N LEU A 9 -18.78 -1.05 24.53
CA LEU A 9 -18.36 0.13 23.77
C LEU A 9 -19.53 0.69 22.95
N SER A 10 -19.71 2.02 22.97
CA SER A 10 -20.75 2.68 22.17
C SER A 10 -20.52 2.44 20.67
N LYS A 11 -21.58 2.50 19.85
CA LYS A 11 -21.46 2.32 18.38
C LYS A 11 -20.46 3.28 17.75
N SER A 12 -20.41 4.53 18.22
CA SER A 12 -19.45 5.55 17.79
C SER A 12 -18.02 5.17 18.16
N ALA A 13 -17.78 4.70 19.40
CA ALA A 13 -16.46 4.25 19.82
C ALA A 13 -15.98 3.03 19.04
N MET A 14 -16.89 2.09 18.72
CA MET A 14 -16.57 0.92 17.90
C MET A 14 -16.24 1.30 16.45
N GLN A 15 -16.96 2.26 15.87
CA GLN A 15 -16.66 2.79 14.54
C GLN A 15 -15.29 3.49 14.51
N ALA A 16 -15.01 4.35 15.49
CA ALA A 16 -13.72 5.03 15.61
C ALA A 16 -12.57 4.02 15.74
N LEU A 17 -12.74 2.96 16.54
CA LEU A 17 -11.74 1.92 16.72
C LEU A 17 -11.42 1.19 15.41
N VAL A 18 -12.44 0.88 14.60
CA VAL A 18 -12.24 0.24 13.30
C VAL A 18 -11.55 1.17 12.30
N ILE A 19 -11.92 2.45 12.28
CA ILE A 19 -11.30 3.46 11.40
C ILE A 19 -9.83 3.64 11.77
N ASN A 20 -9.54 3.85 13.06
CA ASN A 20 -8.17 4.03 13.54
C ASN A 20 -7.32 2.80 13.24
N ALA A 21 -7.82 1.59 13.47
CA ALA A 21 -7.09 0.37 13.13
C ALA A 21 -6.78 0.21 11.62
N CYS A 22 -7.59 0.80 10.74
CA CYS A 22 -7.30 0.86 9.30
C CYS A 22 -6.26 1.93 8.99
N ILE A 23 -6.36 3.10 9.61
CA ILE A 23 -5.41 4.21 9.47
C ILE A 23 -4.02 3.77 9.96
N ASP A 24 -3.93 3.17 11.15
CA ASP A 24 -2.68 2.69 11.73
C ASP A 24 -1.95 1.72 10.79
N ARG A 25 -2.70 0.78 10.17
CA ARG A 25 -2.10 -0.13 9.18
C ARG A 25 -1.62 0.57 7.92
N LEU A 26 -2.30 1.62 7.47
CA LEU A 26 -1.87 2.41 6.32
C LEU A 26 -0.61 3.21 6.65
N GLU A 27 -0.53 3.76 7.86
CA GLU A 27 0.67 4.43 8.36
C GLU A 27 1.84 3.46 8.52
N ASP A 28 1.60 2.23 9.00
CA ASP A 28 2.63 1.17 9.03
C ASP A 28 3.15 0.86 7.62
N PHE A 29 2.25 0.73 6.64
CA PHE A 29 2.62 0.53 5.23
C PHE A 29 3.45 1.69 4.67
N ARG A 30 3.04 2.91 4.98
CA ARG A 30 3.73 4.12 4.55
C ARG A 30 5.12 4.19 5.16
N LYS A 31 5.23 4.01 6.48
CA LYS A 31 6.51 4.00 7.19
C LYS A 31 7.46 2.94 6.62
N TYR A 32 6.98 1.72 6.43
CA TYR A 32 7.76 0.65 5.81
C TYR A 32 8.25 1.04 4.40
N THR A 33 7.40 1.72 3.63
CA THR A 33 7.75 2.15 2.28
C THR A 33 8.80 3.25 2.28
N ASP A 34 8.65 4.23 3.17
CA ASP A 34 9.60 5.33 3.33
C ASP A 34 10.97 4.81 3.83
N GLU A 35 10.98 3.83 4.73
CA GLU A 35 12.21 3.17 5.22
C GLU A 35 12.95 2.44 4.09
N LEU A 36 12.24 1.68 3.25
CA LEU A 36 12.87 0.97 2.14
C LEU A 36 13.34 1.89 1.01
N ASP A 37 12.55 2.91 0.65
CA ASP A 37 12.98 3.90 -0.34
C ASP A 37 14.23 4.65 0.15
N SER A 38 14.28 5.01 1.44
CA SER A 38 15.47 5.61 2.06
C SER A 38 16.66 4.66 2.04
N LYS A 39 16.44 3.37 2.30
CA LYS A 39 17.50 2.35 2.23
C LYS A 39 18.05 2.24 0.80
N PHE A 40 17.21 2.11 -0.22
CA PHE A 40 17.67 2.01 -1.60
C PHE A 40 18.41 3.26 -2.07
N HIS A 41 17.97 4.43 -1.62
CA HIS A 41 18.69 5.68 -1.87
C HIS A 41 20.09 5.66 -1.22
N SER A 42 20.18 5.21 0.03
CA SER A 42 21.44 5.05 0.75
C SER A 42 22.35 4.01 0.09
N ASP A 43 21.81 2.86 -0.32
CA ASP A 43 22.56 1.79 -0.99
C ASP A 43 23.17 2.29 -2.30
N LYS A 44 22.38 3.01 -3.11
CA LYS A 44 22.85 3.63 -4.34
C LYS A 44 23.97 4.64 -4.07
N GLN A 45 23.80 5.51 -3.07
CA GLN A 45 24.83 6.50 -2.74
C GLN A 45 26.10 5.84 -2.21
N ALA A 46 25.98 4.81 -1.38
CA ALA A 46 27.12 4.04 -0.88
C ALA A 46 27.87 3.33 -2.02
N LEU A 47 27.15 2.76 -2.98
CA LEU A 47 27.72 2.18 -4.19
C LEU A 47 28.50 3.24 -4.98
N ILE A 48 27.89 4.36 -5.33
CA ILE A 48 28.57 5.45 -6.06
C ILE A 48 29.83 5.90 -5.31
N ASN A 49 29.74 6.11 -3.99
CA ASN A 49 30.88 6.53 -3.18
C ASN A 49 31.98 5.46 -3.10
N SER A 50 31.64 4.17 -3.20
CA SER A 50 32.64 3.10 -3.23
C SER A 50 33.48 3.09 -4.51
N TYR A 51 32.94 3.67 -5.59
CA TYR A 51 33.62 3.89 -6.86
C TYR A 51 34.18 5.33 -7.00
N ASP A 52 33.93 6.24 -6.05
CA ASP A 52 34.51 7.60 -6.00
C ASP A 52 35.85 7.64 -5.23
N LEU A 53 36.63 6.56 -5.32
CA LEU A 53 38.00 6.51 -4.79
C LEU A 53 38.89 7.48 -5.60
N PRO A 54 39.97 8.02 -4.99
CA PRO A 54 40.83 9.01 -5.64
C PRO A 54 41.26 8.57 -7.04
N ARG A 55 41.40 9.53 -7.96
CA ARG A 55 41.95 9.35 -9.33
C ARG A 55 43.32 8.65 -9.37
N GLU A 56 43.98 8.53 -8.23
CA GLU A 56 45.24 7.81 -8.03
C GLU A 56 45.05 6.29 -7.95
N ASN A 57 43.83 5.81 -7.64
CA ASN A 57 43.42 4.40 -7.57
C ASN A 57 42.69 3.92 -8.82
N PHE A 58 42.11 4.82 -9.61
CA PHE A 58 41.51 4.49 -10.90
C PHE A 58 42.53 4.75 -12.01
N GLY A 59 42.85 3.67 -12.72
CA GLY A 59 43.70 3.57 -13.90
C GLY A 59 44.40 4.83 -14.39
N ARG A 60 45.72 4.73 -14.52
CA ARG A 60 46.50 5.65 -15.35
C ARG A 60 46.10 5.60 -16.84
N ASP A 61 45.15 4.73 -17.20
CA ASP A 61 44.65 4.40 -18.54
C ASP A 61 43.13 4.67 -18.65
N GLU A 62 42.72 5.28 -19.76
CA GLU A 62 41.33 5.66 -20.04
C GLU A 62 40.40 4.45 -20.25
N TYR A 63 40.95 3.34 -20.78
CA TYR A 63 40.19 2.11 -20.98
C TYR A 63 39.75 1.47 -19.65
N GLU A 64 40.64 1.40 -18.67
CA GLU A 64 40.35 0.87 -17.34
C GLU A 64 39.27 1.70 -16.63
N TYR A 65 39.30 3.02 -16.79
CA TYR A 65 38.25 3.89 -16.26
C TYR A 65 36.87 3.61 -16.90
N GLN A 66 36.83 3.40 -18.22
CA GLN A 66 35.58 3.10 -18.92
C GLN A 66 34.96 1.78 -18.47
N GLU A 67 35.76 0.71 -18.34
CA GLU A 67 35.26 -0.59 -17.84
C GLU A 67 34.65 -0.45 -16.44
N ILE A 68 35.31 0.29 -15.55
CA ILE A 68 34.84 0.52 -14.18
C ILE A 68 33.53 1.30 -14.17
N MET A 69 33.39 2.31 -15.02
CA MET A 69 32.14 3.06 -15.16
C MET A 69 31.00 2.21 -15.73
N GLU A 70 31.30 1.26 -16.61
CA GLU A 70 30.32 0.28 -17.11
C GLU A 70 29.82 -0.61 -15.97
N PHE A 71 30.72 -1.19 -15.16
CA PHE A 71 30.34 -1.97 -13.97
C PHE A 71 29.50 -1.16 -12.98
N LEU A 72 29.91 0.08 -12.66
CA LEU A 72 29.13 0.96 -11.78
C LEU A 72 27.74 1.24 -12.35
N SER A 73 27.65 1.51 -13.65
CA SER A 73 26.38 1.75 -14.34
C SER A 73 25.44 0.55 -14.22
N ASP A 74 25.96 -0.67 -14.40
CA ASP A 74 25.19 -1.90 -14.26
C ASP A 74 24.70 -2.12 -12.83
N ASP A 75 25.57 -1.92 -11.83
CA ASP A 75 25.21 -2.06 -10.42
C ASP A 75 24.15 -1.02 -10.00
N VAL A 76 24.29 0.24 -10.43
CA VAL A 76 23.29 1.29 -10.19
C VAL A 76 21.96 0.93 -10.85
N SER A 77 22.01 0.44 -12.10
CA SER A 77 20.81 -0.01 -12.83
C SER A 77 20.11 -1.16 -12.11
N GLN A 78 20.86 -2.08 -11.51
CA GLN A 78 20.28 -3.16 -10.71
C GLN A 78 19.50 -2.61 -9.50
N ILE A 79 20.04 -1.62 -8.78
CA ILE A 79 19.34 -1.00 -7.65
C ILE A 79 18.06 -0.29 -8.12
N GLU A 80 18.15 0.56 -9.15
CA GLU A 80 17.03 1.40 -9.57
C GLU A 80 15.94 0.60 -10.31
N ASN A 81 16.33 -0.20 -11.30
CA ASN A 81 15.37 -0.82 -12.20
C ASN A 81 14.87 -2.16 -11.67
N VAL A 82 15.71 -2.91 -10.95
CA VAL A 82 15.33 -4.21 -10.40
C VAL A 82 14.80 -4.06 -8.99
N PHE A 83 15.60 -3.55 -8.04
CA PHE A 83 15.19 -3.52 -6.63
C PHE A 83 14.09 -2.49 -6.36
N VAL A 84 14.32 -1.21 -6.65
CA VAL A 84 13.33 -0.15 -6.47
C VAL A 84 12.10 -0.41 -7.34
N GLY A 85 12.31 -0.80 -8.60
CA GLY A 85 11.24 -1.15 -9.54
C GLY A 85 10.34 -2.29 -9.02
N THR A 86 10.93 -3.39 -8.55
CA THR A 86 10.18 -4.54 -7.99
C THR A 86 9.47 -4.17 -6.70
N PHE A 87 10.15 -3.43 -5.82
CA PHE A 87 9.61 -2.98 -4.56
C PHE A 87 8.34 -2.14 -4.77
N ARG A 88 8.41 -1.09 -5.59
CA ARG A 88 7.27 -0.19 -5.85
C ARG A 88 6.07 -0.92 -6.43
N ARG A 89 6.29 -1.83 -7.40
CA ARG A 89 5.22 -2.65 -7.97
C ARG A 89 4.57 -3.52 -6.89
N SER A 90 5.38 -4.14 -6.03
CA SER A 90 4.90 -4.97 -4.91
C SER A 90 4.12 -4.16 -3.88
N THR A 91 4.55 -2.92 -3.59
CA THR A 91 3.85 -1.99 -2.70
C THR A 91 2.46 -1.65 -3.24
N VAL A 92 2.34 -1.33 -4.54
CA VAL A 92 1.05 -1.06 -5.18
C VAL A 92 0.11 -2.27 -5.09
N VAL A 93 0.61 -3.47 -5.40
CA VAL A 93 -0.17 -4.72 -5.30
C VAL A 93 -0.62 -4.98 -3.85
N SER A 94 0.26 -4.72 -2.88
CA SER A 94 -0.04 -4.91 -1.46
C SER A 94 -1.10 -3.94 -0.97
N LEU A 95 -1.00 -2.66 -1.33
CA LEU A 95 -2.02 -1.63 -1.01
C LEU A 95 -3.37 -1.97 -1.65
N TYR A 96 -3.38 -2.40 -2.90
CA TYR A 96 -4.60 -2.82 -3.58
C TYR A 96 -5.25 -4.02 -2.89
N SER A 97 -4.46 -5.03 -2.54
CA SER A 97 -4.94 -6.22 -1.82
C SER A 97 -5.48 -5.87 -0.43
N PHE A 98 -4.84 -4.92 0.26
CA PHE A 98 -5.32 -4.40 1.54
C PHE A 98 -6.68 -3.71 1.39
N LEU A 99 -6.80 -2.81 0.41
CA LEU A 99 -8.05 -2.12 0.10
C LEU A 99 -9.17 -3.11 -0.20
N GLU A 100 -8.93 -4.04 -1.12
CA GLU A 100 -9.87 -5.10 -1.51
C GLU A 100 -10.37 -5.86 -0.27
N LYS A 101 -9.45 -6.30 0.58
CA LYS A 101 -9.78 -7.00 1.82
C LYS A 101 -10.66 -6.15 2.74
N GLN A 102 -10.35 -4.87 2.94
CA GLN A 102 -11.16 -3.99 3.78
C GLN A 102 -12.56 -3.78 3.20
N MET A 103 -12.68 -3.58 1.89
CA MET A 103 -13.96 -3.41 1.21
C MET A 103 -14.83 -4.67 1.31
N VAL A 104 -14.25 -5.85 1.09
CA VAL A 104 -14.94 -7.13 1.26
C VAL A 104 -15.43 -7.30 2.70
N MET A 105 -14.59 -6.97 3.69
CA MET A 105 -14.97 -7.03 5.10
C MET A 105 -16.12 -6.06 5.42
N LEU A 106 -16.11 -4.86 4.84
CA LEU A 106 -17.19 -3.89 5.00
C LEU A 106 -18.50 -4.42 4.41
N CYS A 107 -18.48 -4.97 3.20
CA CYS A 107 -19.66 -5.59 2.57
C CYS A 107 -20.26 -6.68 3.47
N LYS A 108 -19.43 -7.57 4.01
CA LYS A 108 -19.86 -8.66 4.92
C LYS A 108 -20.48 -8.10 6.21
N ARG A 109 -19.90 -7.04 6.79
CA ARG A 109 -20.41 -6.40 8.00
C ARG A 109 -21.76 -5.72 7.76
N LEU A 110 -21.91 -5.00 6.65
CA LEU A 110 -23.16 -4.33 6.29
C LEU A 110 -24.27 -5.34 6.00
N LYS A 111 -23.97 -6.42 5.25
CA LYS A 111 -24.92 -7.52 5.05
C LYS A 111 -25.48 -8.02 6.37
N LYS A 112 -24.61 -8.31 7.35
CA LYS A 112 -25.01 -8.82 8.66
C LYS A 112 -25.77 -7.78 9.48
N LYS A 113 -25.31 -6.53 9.46
CA LYS A 113 -25.88 -5.43 10.26
C LYS A 113 -27.30 -5.08 9.79
N ASP A 114 -27.49 -4.96 8.49
CA ASP A 114 -28.74 -4.48 7.89
C ASP A 114 -29.59 -5.64 7.33
N ASN A 115 -29.20 -6.89 7.65
CA ASN A 115 -29.86 -8.13 7.24
C ASN A 115 -30.16 -8.19 5.72
N LEU A 116 -29.17 -7.80 4.91
CA LEU A 116 -29.34 -7.69 3.46
C LEU A 116 -29.45 -9.09 2.82
N PRO A 117 -30.45 -9.31 1.93
CA PRO A 117 -30.71 -10.63 1.36
C PRO A 117 -29.58 -11.08 0.43
N ILE A 118 -29.02 -10.15 -0.35
CA ILE A 118 -27.93 -10.41 -1.30
C ILE A 118 -26.59 -10.30 -0.59
N SER A 119 -25.64 -11.17 -0.92
CA SER A 119 -24.25 -11.13 -0.45
C SER A 119 -23.31 -10.69 -1.58
N LEU A 120 -22.10 -10.27 -1.23
CA LEU A 120 -21.08 -9.94 -2.23
C LEU A 120 -20.78 -11.12 -3.18
N ALA A 121 -20.88 -12.36 -2.68
CA ALA A 121 -20.62 -13.56 -3.47
C ALA A 121 -21.70 -13.84 -4.52
N ASP A 122 -22.87 -13.20 -4.40
CA ASP A 122 -23.98 -13.34 -5.36
C ASP A 122 -23.79 -12.41 -6.57
N LEU A 123 -22.79 -11.52 -6.55
CA LEU A 123 -22.46 -10.65 -7.67
C LEU A 123 -21.49 -11.36 -8.62
N GLN A 124 -21.65 -11.11 -9.93
CA GLN A 124 -20.73 -11.62 -10.95
C GLN A 124 -19.32 -10.99 -10.86
N LYS A 125 -19.23 -9.77 -10.31
CA LYS A 125 -17.97 -9.02 -10.17
C LYS A 125 -17.32 -9.30 -8.82
N SER A 126 -16.00 -9.41 -8.80
CA SER A 126 -15.20 -9.66 -7.59
C SER A 126 -14.31 -8.46 -7.22
N GLY A 127 -13.67 -8.58 -6.07
CA GLY A 127 -12.67 -7.63 -5.57
C GLY A 127 -13.17 -6.22 -5.32
N VAL A 128 -12.33 -5.23 -5.63
CA VAL A 128 -12.64 -3.80 -5.42
C VAL A 128 -13.90 -3.41 -6.19
N GLU A 129 -14.02 -3.83 -7.45
CA GLU A 129 -15.15 -3.46 -8.30
C GLU A 129 -16.46 -4.12 -7.85
N GLY A 130 -16.43 -5.43 -7.54
CA GLY A 130 -17.59 -6.10 -6.95
C GLY A 130 -18.02 -5.47 -5.63
N SER A 131 -17.04 -5.11 -4.79
CA SER A 131 -17.30 -4.45 -3.51
C SER A 131 -17.87 -3.05 -3.69
N ARG A 132 -17.38 -2.26 -4.66
CA ARG A 132 -17.92 -0.93 -5.02
C ARG A 132 -19.39 -1.04 -5.39
N ILE A 133 -19.73 -1.94 -6.31
CA ILE A 133 -21.10 -2.16 -6.78
C ILE A 133 -22.00 -2.60 -5.62
N TYR A 134 -21.53 -3.52 -4.77
CA TYR A 134 -22.31 -3.97 -3.62
C TYR A 134 -22.57 -2.81 -2.65
N LEU A 135 -21.53 -2.06 -2.30
CA LEU A 135 -21.64 -0.94 -1.36
C LEU A 135 -22.60 0.13 -1.89
N SER A 136 -22.53 0.47 -3.18
CA SER A 136 -23.39 1.51 -3.77
C SER A 136 -24.82 1.06 -4.01
N LYS A 137 -25.00 -0.07 -4.71
CA LYS A 137 -26.33 -0.50 -5.20
C LYS A 137 -27.12 -1.32 -4.20
N ILE A 138 -26.45 -2.04 -3.29
CA ILE A 138 -27.10 -2.96 -2.35
C ILE A 138 -27.09 -2.38 -0.93
N ALA A 139 -25.95 -1.86 -0.48
CA ALA A 139 -25.84 -1.27 0.85
C ALA A 139 -26.21 0.24 0.90
N GLY A 140 -26.52 0.86 -0.23
CA GLY A 140 -26.98 2.24 -0.32
C GLY A 140 -25.92 3.29 0.03
N LEU A 141 -24.63 2.95 -0.10
CA LEU A 141 -23.53 3.85 0.18
C LEU A 141 -23.31 4.79 -1.01
N ASP A 142 -23.54 6.07 -0.79
CA ASP A 142 -23.35 7.08 -1.83
C ASP A 142 -21.87 7.48 -1.92
N PHE A 143 -21.23 7.12 -3.03
CA PHE A 143 -19.87 7.55 -3.34
C PHE A 143 -19.82 8.92 -4.04
N GLN A 144 -20.96 9.47 -4.46
CA GLN A 144 -21.04 10.73 -5.20
C GLN A 144 -21.16 11.96 -4.28
N SER A 145 -21.63 11.79 -3.04
CA SER A 145 -21.68 12.89 -2.06
C SER A 145 -20.41 13.03 -1.22
N ASN A 146 -19.96 14.27 -1.05
CA ASN A 146 -19.01 14.72 -0.02
C ASN A 146 -17.70 13.93 0.13
N GLY A 147 -16.90 13.84 -0.93
CA GLY A 147 -15.44 13.63 -0.79
C GLY A 147 -14.94 12.18 -0.80
N MET A 148 -15.79 11.18 -1.06
CA MET A 148 -15.31 9.83 -1.40
C MET A 148 -15.00 9.73 -2.90
N ASN A 149 -13.90 10.35 -3.33
CA ASN A 149 -13.31 10.27 -4.68
C ASN A 149 -14.30 10.43 -5.86
N GLY A 150 -14.47 11.67 -6.33
CA GLY A 150 -15.21 12.01 -7.56
C GLY A 150 -14.61 11.51 -8.89
N TYR A 151 -13.71 10.51 -8.87
CA TYR A 151 -13.14 9.86 -10.06
C TYR A 151 -13.77 8.48 -10.37
N TRP A 152 -14.69 8.00 -9.52
CA TRP A 152 -15.47 6.79 -9.79
C TRP A 152 -16.78 7.08 -10.53
N VAL A 153 -16.76 8.07 -11.41
CA VAL A 153 -17.88 8.41 -12.29
C VAL A 153 -17.80 7.47 -13.49
N ASP A 154 -18.86 6.72 -13.75
CA ASP A 154 -19.01 5.91 -14.96
C ASP A 154 -19.10 6.81 -16.21
#